data_AF-A0A5K1G0M7-F1
#
_entry.id   AF-A0A5K1G0M7-F1
#
_cell.length_a   1.000
_cell.length_b   1.000
_cell.length_c   1.000
_cell.angle_alpha   90.00
_cell.angle_beta   90.00
_cell.angle_gamma   90.00
#
_symmetry.space_group_name_H-M   'P 1'
#
loop_
_entity.id
_entity.type
_entity.pdbx_description
1 polymer ?
#
loop_
_entity_poly.entity_id
_entity_poly.type
_entity_poly.pdbx_seq_one_letter_code
_entity_poly.pdbx_strand_id
1 'polypeptide(L)' 'DNDAPDILKRTLGCVRAMSRLFKDPSRAEESFQMLNQLKDDNVWKTLTSLLDYNIGTAQSLMAR' A
#
# COMPACT_ATOMS: atom_id res chain seq x y z
N ASP A 1 18.57 -8.45 -13.89
CA ASP A 1 19.05 -8.49 -12.49
C ASP A 1 19.34 -7.13 -11.85
N ASN A 2 19.69 -6.08 -12.61
CA ASN A 2 20.01 -4.76 -12.02
C ASN A 2 18.79 -3.97 -11.50
N ASP A 3 17.56 -4.30 -11.90
CA ASP A 3 16.37 -3.54 -11.48
C ASP A 3 15.85 -3.92 -10.08
N ALA A 4 16.23 -5.08 -9.55
CA ALA A 4 15.77 -5.57 -8.25
C ALA A 4 16.01 -4.58 -7.07
N PRO A 5 17.21 -3.98 -6.92
CA PRO A 5 17.45 -3.00 -5.85
C PRO A 5 16.72 -1.67 -6.05
N ASP A 6 16.53 -1.24 -7.29
CA ASP A 6 15.83 0.01 -7.60
C ASP A 6 14.31 -0.11 -7.41
N ILE A 7 13.74 -1.25 -7.80
CA ILE A 7 12.34 -1.58 -7.51
C ILE A 7 12.12 -1.63 -6.00
N LEU A 8 13.02 -2.27 -5.24
CA LEU A 8 12.92 -2.32 -3.78
C LEU A 8 12.94 -0.92 -3.15
N LYS A 9 13.86 -0.04 -3.59
CA LYS A 9 13.93 1.35 -3.11
C LYS A 9 12.63 2.11 -3.37
N ARG A 10 12.05 1.96 -4.57
CA ARG A 10 10.77 2.60 -4.92
C ARG A 10 9.64 2.07 -4.06
N THR A 11 9.54 0.75 -3.88
CA THR A 11 8.53 0.11 -3.02
C THR A 11 8.62 0.63 -1.59
N LEU A 12 9.81 0.68 -1.01
CA LEU A 12 10.01 1.23 0.35
C LEU A 12 9.61 2.71 0.43
N GLY A 13 9.92 3.49 -0.60
CA GLY A 13 9.48 4.88 -0.72
C GLY A 13 7.96 5.02 -0.70
N CYS A 14 7.25 4.18 -1.46
CA CYS A 14 5.79 4.15 -1.49
C CYS A 14 5.20 3.71 -0.15
N VAL A 15 5.74 2.64 0.46
CA VAL A 15 5.31 2.15 1.77
C VAL A 15 5.40 3.26 2.82
N ARG A 16 6.52 3.98 2.87
CA ARG A 16 6.69 5.10 3.80
C ARG A 16 5.71 6.23 3.51
N ALA A 17 5.46 6.53 2.24
CA ALA A 17 4.50 7.57 1.85
C ALA A 17 3.07 7.23 2.29
N MET A 18 2.63 5.99 2.06
CA MET A 18 1.31 5.50 2.46
C MET A 18 1.16 5.42 3.98
N SER A 19 2.20 4.98 4.68
CA SER A 19 2.18 4.82 6.14
C SER A 19 1.91 6.13 6.88
N ARG A 20 2.33 7.28 6.31
CA ARG A 20 2.04 8.62 6.87
C ARG A 20 0.55 8.98 6.90
N LEU A 21 -0.30 8.27 6.15
CA LEU A 21 -1.75 8.48 6.15
C LEU A 21 -2.44 7.81 7.35
N PHE A 22 -1.72 6.97 8.09
CA PHE A 22 -2.24 6.25 9.25
C PHE A 22 -1.88 6.97 10.55
N LYS A 23 -2.68 6.73 11.59
CA LYS A 23 -2.49 7.29 12.94
C LYS A 23 -1.15 6.91 13.57
N ASP A 24 -0.63 5.73 13.23
CA ASP A 24 0.68 5.24 13.66
C ASP A 24 1.50 4.84 12.40
N PRO A 25 2.32 5.75 11.87
CA PRO A 25 3.09 5.50 10.67
C PRO A 25 4.13 4.39 10.83
N SER A 26 4.75 4.26 12.00
CA SER A 26 5.74 3.22 12.29
C SER A 26 5.14 1.82 12.18
N ARG A 27 3.99 1.61 12.82
CA ARG A 27 3.30 0.32 12.81
C ARG A 27 2.71 -0.02 11.44
N ALA A 28 2.27 0.99 10.69
CA ALA A 28 1.83 0.82 9.31
C ALA A 28 2.99 0.41 8.39
N GLU A 29 4.15 1.05 8.50
CA GLU A 29 5.35 0.72 7.70
C GLU A 29 5.79 -0.72 7.94
N GLU A 30 5.82 -1.17 9.20
CA GLU A 30 6.14 -2.55 9.57
C GLU A 30 5.14 -3.56 8.97
N SER A 31 3.85 -3.23 9.01
CA SER A 31 2.78 -4.07 8.46
C SER A 31 2.87 -4.19 6.93
N PHE A 32 3.16 -3.10 6.23
CA PHE A 32 3.38 -3.11 4.78
C PHE A 32 4.67 -3.85 4.38
N GLN A 33 5.73 -3.75 5.19
CA GLN A 33 6.95 -4.53 4.97
C GLN A 33 6.68 -6.03 5.13
N MET A 34 5.89 -6.43 6.13
CA MET A 34 5.48 -7.82 6.31
C MET A 34 4.68 -8.34 5.11
N LEU A 35 3.72 -7.55 4.59
CA LEU A 35 2.97 -7.87 3.36
C LEU A 35 3.90 -8.04 2.14
N ASN A 36 4.92 -7.18 2.01
CA ASN A 36 5.89 -7.27 0.93
C ASN A 36 6.79 -8.51 1.05
N GLN A 37 7.08 -8.97 2.27
CA GLN A 37 7.84 -10.21 2.50
C GLN A 37 7.02 -11.48 2.28
N LEU A 38 5.73 -11.45 2.60
CA LEU A 38 4.79 -12.57 2.39
C LEU A 38 4.71 -12.99 0.92
N LYS A 39 4.89 -12.04 -0.02
CA LYS A 39 4.81 -12.26 -1.48
C LYS A 39 3.58 -13.06 -1.91
N ASP A 40 2.48 -12.92 -1.17
CA ASP A 40 1.23 -13.60 -1.47
C ASP A 40 0.41 -12.74 -2.45
N ASP A 41 0.31 -13.22 -3.68
CA ASP A 41 -0.42 -12.54 -4.75
C ASP A 41 -1.91 -12.35 -4.43
N ASN A 42 -2.53 -13.27 -3.69
CA ASN A 42 -3.95 -13.15 -3.33
C ASN A 42 -4.16 -12.03 -2.32
N VAL A 43 -3.26 -11.90 -1.35
CA VAL A 43 -3.31 -10.82 -0.36
C VAL A 43 -3.12 -9.47 -1.04
N TRP A 44 -2.13 -9.34 -1.94
CA TRP A 44 -1.93 -8.11 -2.70
C TRP A 44 -3.12 -7.78 -3.61
N LYS A 45 -3.72 -8.78 -4.28
CA LYS A 45 -4.94 -8.56 -5.07
C LYS A 45 -6.11 -8.08 -4.24
N THR A 46 -6.34 -8.67 -3.06
CA THR A 46 -7.41 -8.21 -2.16
C THR A 46 -7.14 -6.79 -1.66
N LEU A 47 -5.90 -6.48 -1.26
CA LEU A 47 -5.51 -5.14 -0.83
C LEU A 47 -5.78 -4.11 -1.95
N THR A 48 -5.34 -4.40 -3.18
CA THR A 48 -5.55 -3.53 -4.34
C THR A 48 -7.03 -3.36 -4.66
N SER A 49 -7.83 -4.43 -4.65
CA SER A 49 -9.28 -4.35 -4.86
C SER A 49 -9.98 -3.47 -3.81
N LEU A 50 -9.55 -3.53 -2.55
CA LEU A 50 -10.10 -2.69 -1.49
C LEU A 50 -9.70 -1.22 -1.63
N LEU A 51 -8.47 -0.95 -2.11
CA LEU A 51 -7.99 0.39 -2.39
C LEU A 51 -8.70 0.99 -3.62
N ASP A 52 -8.88 0.21 -4.68
CA ASP A 52 -9.56 0.62 -5.91
C ASP A 52 -11.06 0.91 -5.66
N TYR A 53 -11.71 0.11 -4.82
CA TYR A 53 -13.12 0.30 -4.48
C TYR A 53 -13.37 1.56 -3.64
N ASN A 54 -12.42 1.94 -2.77
CA ASN A 54 -12.54 3.13 -1.93
C ASN A 54 -12.41 4.47 -2.68
N ILE A 55 -11.87 4.47 -3.91
CA ILE A 55 -11.89 5.67 -4.76
C ILE A 55 -13.33 5.99 -5.22
N GLY A 56 -14.19 4.97 -5.37
CA GLY A 56 -15.60 5.16 -5.72
C GLY A 56 -16.48 5.65 -4.56
N THR A 57 -16.15 5.31 -3.31
CA THR A 57 -16.92 5.75 -2.14
C THR A 57 -16.60 7.18 -1.73
N ALA A 58 -15.37 7.66 -1.96
CA ALA A 58 -14.99 9.06 -1.79
C ALA A 58 -15.70 9.99 -2.80
N GLN A 59 -16.00 9.52 -4.03
CA GLN A 59 -16.79 10.29 -5.00
C GLN A 59 -18.28 10.38 -4.61
N SER A 60 -18.82 9.36 -3.94
CA SER A 60 -20.22 9.37 -3.46
C SER A 60 -20.44 10.37 -2.30
N LEU A 61 -19.42 10.60 -1.46
CA LEU A 61 -19.53 11.54 -0.34
C LEU A 61 -19.33 13.01 -0.74
N MET A 62 -18.72 13.29 -1.91
CA MET A 62 -18.56 14.64 -2.46
C MET A 62 -19.72 15.07 -3.38
N ALA A 63 -20.72 14.21 -3.59
CA ALA A 63 -21.91 14.49 -4.38
C ALA A 63 -23.15 14.86 -3.53
N ARG A 64 -22.95 15.38 -2.32
CA ARG A 64 -24.03 15.88 -1.44
C ARG A 64 -23.92 17.36 -1.18
#